data_AF-A0A0U3AME3-F1
#
_entry.id   AF-A0A0U3AME3-F1
#
_cell.length_a   1.000
_cell.length_b   1.000
_cell.length_c   1.000
_cell.angle_alpha   90.00
_cell.angle_beta   90.00
_cell.angle_gamma   90.00
#
_symmetry.space_group_name_H-M   'P 1'
#
loop_
_entity.id
_entity.type
_entity.pdbx_description
1 polymer ?
#
loop_
_entity_poly.entity_id
_entity_poly.type
_entity_poly.pdbx_seq_one_letter_code
_entity_poly.pdbx_strand_id
1 'polypeptide(L)'
;PIQRFTHGVAVVEGTALPAARQLQMFWVDPVHSMLIATERQPLGATFGTRDLEPVLKSADDGFRPVFIVNAPDGSLHVADFYEHYIAHGQHYQSQIDPTTGRIYRLRGRGSMLEKDVDLTRKSADELIALLAHPNKWHRQTAARLLGWRSTPEVVASLRTQLLSPSAPLAALWALHQAGGLDEATAHAALRHPSPSIREWTVRLLGDRRELPTQLATEMEDQARVEPDVRVRAQMAASARRLTVTQGLALVKALFSHEVDAGDPCVGLLCWWVLEASLLTQRDA
;
A
#
# COMPACT_ATOMS: atom_id res chain seq x y z
N PRO A 1 -23.76 14.39 -13.25
CA PRO A 1 -23.11 13.39 -12.37
C PRO A 1 -22.69 14.05 -11.05
N ILE A 2 -23.30 13.69 -9.92
CA ILE A 2 -22.83 14.19 -8.62
C ILE A 2 -21.54 13.45 -8.30
N GLN A 3 -20.48 14.23 -8.10
CA GLN A 3 -19.12 13.80 -7.88
C GLN A 3 -19.00 13.16 -6.49
N ARG A 4 -18.30 12.02 -6.41
CA ARG A 4 -17.98 11.32 -5.15
C ARG A 4 -17.39 12.30 -4.12
N PHE A 5 -17.89 12.25 -2.89
CA PHE A 5 -17.32 13.00 -1.76
C PHE A 5 -16.83 12.03 -0.69
N THR A 6 -15.58 11.56 -0.83
CA THR A 6 -15.05 10.44 -0.05
C THR A 6 -14.06 10.87 1.03
N HIS A 7 -14.12 10.24 2.20
CA HIS A 7 -13.22 10.50 3.35
C HIS A 7 -12.30 9.32 3.70
N GLY A 8 -12.54 8.15 3.11
CA GLY A 8 -11.85 6.92 3.50
C GLY A 8 -12.08 5.81 2.50
N VAL A 9 -11.13 4.89 2.41
CA VAL A 9 -11.17 3.79 1.46
C VAL A 9 -10.47 2.55 2.00
N ALA A 10 -11.04 1.39 1.71
CA ALA A 10 -10.38 0.11 1.90
C ALA A 10 -10.43 -0.69 0.60
N VAL A 11 -9.29 -1.29 0.23
CA VAL A 11 -9.31 -2.43 -0.69
C VAL A 11 -9.85 -3.61 0.10
N VAL A 12 -10.85 -4.28 -0.47
CA VAL A 12 -11.50 -5.44 0.14
C VAL A 12 -10.57 -6.63 0.04
N GLU A 13 -10.04 -7.04 1.18
CA GLU A 13 -9.15 -8.19 1.29
C GLU A 13 -9.56 -9.09 2.46
N GLY A 14 -10.69 -8.80 3.11
CA GLY A 14 -11.25 -9.60 4.19
C GLY A 14 -11.89 -10.88 3.66
N THR A 15 -11.58 -12.02 4.26
CA THR A 15 -12.04 -13.35 3.84
C THR A 15 -13.54 -13.59 4.00
N ALA A 16 -14.22 -12.80 4.83
CA ALA A 16 -15.66 -12.87 5.04
C ALA A 16 -16.46 -12.06 4.01
N LEU A 17 -15.81 -11.43 3.02
CA LEU A 17 -16.49 -10.74 1.92
C LEU A 17 -16.65 -11.69 0.72
N PRO A 18 -17.75 -11.58 -0.05
CA PRO A 18 -17.98 -12.44 -1.21
C PRO A 18 -16.84 -12.34 -2.22
N ALA A 19 -16.52 -13.44 -2.91
CA ALA A 19 -15.44 -13.50 -3.91
C ALA A 19 -15.55 -12.39 -4.97
N ALA A 20 -16.77 -12.07 -5.42
CA ALA A 20 -17.04 -11.01 -6.38
C ALA A 20 -16.69 -9.59 -5.90
N ARG A 21 -16.48 -9.40 -4.59
CA ARG A 21 -16.08 -8.12 -3.98
C ARG A 21 -14.60 -8.04 -3.68
N GLN A 22 -13.86 -9.16 -3.76
CA GLN A 22 -12.44 -9.18 -3.43
C GLN A 22 -11.66 -8.24 -4.36
N LEU A 23 -10.71 -7.50 -3.80
CA LEU A 23 -9.87 -6.49 -4.47
C LEU A 23 -10.61 -5.27 -5.03
N GLN A 24 -11.93 -5.16 -4.87
CA GLN A 24 -12.66 -3.91 -5.09
C GLN A 24 -12.27 -2.89 -4.01
N MET A 25 -12.43 -1.61 -4.31
CA MET A 25 -12.27 -0.51 -3.36
C MET A 25 -13.64 -0.11 -2.84
N PHE A 26 -13.83 -0.08 -1.53
CA PHE A 26 -15.03 0.47 -0.90
C PHE A 26 -14.72 1.86 -0.37
N TRP A 27 -15.40 2.86 -0.91
CA TRP A 27 -15.25 4.27 -0.55
C TRP A 27 -16.38 4.70 0.39
N VAL A 28 -16.04 5.41 1.46
CA VAL A 28 -17.04 5.97 2.38
C VAL A 28 -17.49 7.34 1.90
N ASP A 29 -18.79 7.52 1.71
CA ASP A 29 -19.41 8.78 1.31
C ASP A 29 -20.40 9.25 2.39
N PRO A 30 -19.96 10.10 3.33
CA PRO A 30 -20.80 10.54 4.44
C PRO A 30 -21.91 11.50 3.99
N VAL A 31 -21.67 12.32 2.96
CA VAL A 31 -22.68 13.28 2.47
C VAL A 31 -23.87 12.54 1.87
N HIS A 32 -23.60 11.46 1.15
CA HIS A 32 -24.65 10.64 0.52
C HIS A 32 -25.07 9.42 1.35
N SER A 33 -24.61 9.31 2.60
CA SER A 33 -24.99 8.23 3.54
C SER A 33 -24.76 6.83 2.96
N MET A 34 -23.64 6.61 2.28
CA MET A 34 -23.38 5.36 1.57
C MET A 34 -21.91 4.92 1.53
N LEU A 35 -21.72 3.66 1.16
CA LEU A 35 -20.46 3.06 0.76
C LEU A 35 -20.57 2.67 -0.71
N ILE A 36 -19.60 3.08 -1.53
CA ILE A 36 -19.61 2.84 -2.98
C ILE A 36 -18.52 1.81 -3.31
N ALA A 37 -18.88 0.75 -4.05
CA ALA A 37 -17.87 -0.15 -4.61
C ALA A 37 -17.22 0.47 -5.85
N THR A 38 -15.96 0.13 -6.08
CA THR A 38 -15.18 0.65 -7.20
C THR A 38 -14.17 -0.36 -7.65
N GLU A 39 -14.00 -0.46 -8.95
CA GLU A 39 -12.95 -1.28 -9.56
C GLU A 39 -11.77 -0.40 -9.95
N ARG A 40 -10.57 -0.96 -9.77
CA ARG A 40 -9.34 -0.37 -10.32
C ARG A 40 -9.13 -0.86 -11.73
N GLN A 41 -8.73 0.05 -12.61
CA GLN A 41 -8.39 -0.24 -13.99
C GLN A 41 -6.91 0.09 -14.20
N PRO A 42 -6.10 -0.84 -14.73
CA PRO A 42 -4.70 -0.56 -15.01
C PRO A 42 -4.55 0.67 -15.91
N LEU A 43 -3.63 1.57 -15.56
CA LEU A 43 -3.30 2.76 -16.35
C LEU A 43 -1.81 3.08 -16.18
N GLY A 44 -0.95 2.35 -16.91
CA GLY A 44 0.50 2.51 -16.79
C GLY A 44 1.00 2.27 -15.36
N ALA A 45 1.84 3.17 -14.86
CA ALA A 45 2.35 3.21 -13.48
C ALA A 45 1.29 3.54 -12.42
N THR A 46 0.10 3.98 -12.85
CA THR A 46 -1.02 4.33 -11.97
C THR A 46 -2.25 3.47 -12.30
N PHE A 47 -3.41 3.88 -11.81
CA PHE A 47 -4.67 3.22 -12.10
C PHE A 47 -5.80 4.23 -12.22
N GLY A 48 -6.73 3.95 -13.13
CA GLY A 48 -8.04 4.56 -13.15
C GLY A 48 -8.98 3.85 -12.17
N THR A 49 -10.13 4.48 -11.90
CA THR A 49 -11.19 3.90 -11.08
C THR A 49 -12.53 4.03 -11.75
N ARG A 50 -13.37 3.00 -11.65
CA ARG A 50 -14.75 3.01 -12.12
C ARG A 50 -15.70 2.64 -10.99
N ASP A 51 -16.61 3.56 -10.70
CA ASP A 51 -17.66 3.40 -9.70
C ASP A 51 -18.62 2.29 -10.13
N LEU A 52 -19.02 1.48 -9.16
CA LEU A 52 -20.05 0.47 -9.27
C LEU A 52 -21.27 0.89 -8.44
N GLU A 53 -22.11 -0.07 -8.06
CA GLU A 53 -23.22 0.16 -7.16
C GLU A 53 -22.79 0.44 -5.70
N PRO A 54 -23.64 1.14 -4.93
CA PRO A 54 -23.49 1.22 -3.48
C PRO A 54 -23.57 -0.17 -2.83
N VAL A 55 -22.62 -0.47 -1.93
CA VAL A 55 -22.60 -1.73 -1.16
C VAL A 55 -23.35 -1.61 0.16
N LEU A 56 -23.51 -0.38 0.63
CA LEU A 56 -24.34 -0.02 1.78
C LEU A 56 -24.87 1.39 1.53
N LYS A 57 -26.17 1.58 1.75
CA LYS A 57 -26.80 2.91 1.71
C LYS A 57 -27.84 2.95 2.81
N SER A 58 -27.82 4.03 3.59
CA SER A 58 -28.80 4.24 4.65
C SER A 58 -29.83 5.28 4.24
N ALA A 59 -31.06 5.12 4.74
CA ALA A 59 -32.09 6.16 4.71
C ALA A 59 -32.10 6.99 6.00
N ASP A 60 -31.37 6.54 7.03
CA ASP A 60 -31.11 7.30 8.26
C ASP A 60 -30.24 8.51 7.90
N ASP A 61 -30.81 9.70 8.07
CA ASP A 61 -30.15 10.95 7.75
C ASP A 61 -29.02 11.28 8.72
N GLY A 62 -28.92 10.62 9.87
CA GLY A 62 -27.77 10.70 10.75
C GLY A 62 -26.60 9.78 10.33
N PHE A 63 -26.78 8.85 9.39
CA PHE A 63 -25.71 7.93 9.00
C PHE A 63 -24.56 8.64 8.26
N ARG A 64 -23.37 8.68 8.86
CA ARG A 64 -22.16 9.37 8.39
C ARG A 64 -20.94 8.45 8.49
N PRO A 65 -20.76 7.51 7.54
CA PRO A 65 -19.58 6.67 7.50
C PRO A 65 -18.34 7.51 7.18
N VAL A 66 -17.35 7.47 8.07
CA VAL A 66 -16.12 8.28 7.97
C VAL A 66 -14.86 7.44 7.86
N PHE A 67 -14.91 6.15 8.20
CA PHE A 67 -13.75 5.26 8.13
C PHE A 67 -14.14 3.83 7.78
N ILE A 68 -13.25 3.12 7.08
CA ILE A 68 -13.42 1.70 6.73
C ILE A 68 -12.09 0.96 6.78
N VAL A 69 -12.09 -0.28 7.27
CA VAL A 69 -10.88 -1.11 7.37
C VAL A 69 -11.19 -2.61 7.30
N ASN A 70 -10.22 -3.41 6.85
CA ASN A 70 -10.26 -4.87 6.96
C ASN A 70 -10.12 -5.29 8.43
N ALA A 71 -11.07 -6.09 8.91
CA ALA A 71 -11.16 -6.52 10.29
C ALA A 71 -10.43 -7.86 10.52
N PRO A 72 -10.06 -8.20 11.77
CA PRO A 72 -9.39 -9.45 12.11
C PRO A 72 -10.17 -10.70 11.70
N ASP A 73 -11.50 -10.63 11.81
CA ASP A 73 -12.43 -11.73 11.60
C ASP A 73 -12.79 -11.95 10.12
N GLY A 74 -12.09 -11.28 9.20
CA GLY A 74 -12.32 -11.36 7.75
C GLY A 74 -13.42 -10.42 7.25
N SER A 75 -14.14 -9.73 8.13
CA SER A 75 -15.12 -8.71 7.73
C SER A 75 -14.46 -7.37 7.39
N LEU A 76 -15.25 -6.35 7.05
CA LEU A 76 -14.82 -4.95 7.10
C LEU A 76 -15.51 -4.26 8.28
N HIS A 77 -14.79 -3.41 8.99
CA HIS A 77 -15.38 -2.49 9.97
C HIS A 77 -15.57 -1.11 9.36
N VAL A 78 -16.72 -0.49 9.63
CA VAL A 78 -17.02 0.88 9.22
C VAL A 78 -17.36 1.71 10.44
N ALA A 79 -16.63 2.79 10.65
CA ALA A 79 -16.95 3.74 11.69
C ALA A 79 -17.88 4.81 11.12
N ASP A 80 -18.98 5.02 11.84
CA ASP A 80 -20.01 6.01 11.56
C ASP A 80 -20.03 7.02 12.70
N PHE A 81 -19.85 8.28 12.35
CA PHE A 81 -19.86 9.37 13.33
C PHE A 81 -21.25 9.59 13.94
N TYR A 82 -22.30 9.19 13.20
CA TYR A 82 -23.71 9.45 13.46
C TYR A 82 -24.03 10.93 13.73
N GLU A 83 -24.30 11.69 12.67
CA GLU A 83 -24.50 13.14 12.73
C GLU A 83 -25.48 13.62 11.65
N HIS A 84 -26.41 14.49 12.02
CA HIS A 84 -27.40 15.05 11.10
C HIS A 84 -26.82 16.23 10.31
N TYR A 85 -25.92 17.03 10.91
CA TYR A 85 -25.37 18.24 10.31
C TYR A 85 -23.86 18.15 10.00
N ILE A 86 -23.50 18.03 8.71
CA ILE A 86 -22.10 18.10 8.25
C ILE A 86 -21.79 19.52 7.76
N ALA A 87 -21.53 20.47 8.66
CA ALA A 87 -21.22 21.85 8.27
C ALA A 87 -20.04 22.44 9.05
N HIS A 88 -18.97 22.81 8.34
CA HIS A 88 -17.83 23.53 8.92
C HIS A 88 -18.23 24.84 9.63
N GLY A 89 -19.31 25.51 9.19
CA GLY A 89 -19.76 26.79 9.74
C GLY A 89 -20.63 26.70 10.99
N GLN A 90 -21.07 25.50 11.42
CA GLN A 90 -22.01 25.33 12.54
C GLN A 90 -21.59 24.25 13.55
N HIS A 91 -20.39 23.69 13.41
CA HIS A 91 -19.84 22.65 14.31
C HIS A 91 -19.83 23.05 15.80
N TYR A 92 -19.80 24.36 16.10
CA TYR A 92 -19.80 24.91 17.46
C TYR A 92 -21.20 25.04 18.09
N GLN A 93 -22.28 24.72 17.36
CA GLN A 93 -23.65 24.77 17.88
C GLN A 93 -24.01 23.53 18.74
N SER A 94 -23.02 22.75 19.16
CA SER A 94 -23.13 21.65 20.14
C SER A 94 -24.23 20.62 19.88
N GLN A 95 -24.52 20.32 18.61
CA GLN A 95 -25.40 19.20 18.23
C GLN A 95 -24.67 17.86 18.06
N ILE A 96 -23.33 17.86 18.21
CA ILE A 96 -22.51 16.65 18.13
C ILE A 96 -22.70 15.85 19.43
N ASP A 97 -23.28 14.65 19.31
CA ASP A 97 -23.36 13.69 20.41
C ASP A 97 -22.22 12.65 20.30
N PRO A 98 -21.16 12.76 21.10
CA PRO A 98 -20.01 11.86 21.03
C PRO A 98 -20.32 10.43 21.50
N THR A 99 -21.52 10.15 22.01
CA THR A 99 -21.92 8.85 22.54
C THR A 99 -22.72 8.02 21.54
N THR A 100 -23.08 8.60 20.40
CA THR A 100 -23.99 7.98 19.42
C THR A 100 -23.30 7.36 18.21
N GLY A 101 -21.98 7.53 18.09
CA GLY A 101 -21.17 6.92 17.05
C GLY A 101 -21.31 5.40 17.02
N ARG A 102 -21.22 4.82 15.82
CA ARG A 102 -21.49 3.40 15.57
C ARG A 102 -20.31 2.74 14.87
N ILE A 103 -20.13 1.45 15.10
CA ILE A 103 -19.22 0.60 14.31
C ILE A 103 -20.05 -0.50 13.66
N TYR A 104 -20.12 -0.48 12.33
CA TYR A 104 -20.76 -1.52 11.55
C TYR A 104 -19.75 -2.60 11.16
N ARG A 105 -20.21 -3.85 11.18
CA ARG A 105 -19.48 -4.99 10.63
C ARG A 105 -20.11 -5.43 9.32
N LEU A 106 -19.35 -5.34 8.24
CA LEU A 106 -19.76 -5.71 6.89
C LEU A 106 -19.18 -7.07 6.51
N ARG A 107 -20.04 -8.02 6.16
CA ARG A 107 -19.66 -9.34 5.64
C ARG A 107 -20.68 -9.84 4.63
N GLY A 108 -20.27 -10.84 3.84
CA GLY A 108 -21.20 -11.60 3.00
C GLY A 108 -22.24 -12.34 3.85
N ARG A 109 -23.47 -12.43 3.32
CA ARG A 109 -24.53 -13.21 3.96
C ARG A 109 -24.09 -14.68 4.02
N GLY A 110 -24.08 -15.25 5.23
CA GLY A 110 -23.64 -16.63 5.46
C GLY A 110 -22.12 -16.84 5.45
N SER A 111 -21.32 -15.80 5.16
CA SER A 111 -19.86 -15.91 5.21
C SER A 111 -19.39 -16.20 6.63
N MET A 112 -18.52 -17.21 6.74
CA MET A 112 -17.86 -17.54 8.00
C MET A 112 -16.88 -16.43 8.38
N LEU A 113 -16.79 -16.18 9.69
CA LEU A 113 -15.82 -15.26 10.27
C LEU A 113 -14.58 -16.05 10.70
N GLU A 114 -13.41 -15.45 10.53
CA GLU A 114 -12.17 -15.98 11.10
C GLU A 114 -12.27 -15.96 12.63
N LYS A 115 -11.84 -17.04 13.26
CA LYS A 115 -11.85 -17.18 14.73
C LYS A 115 -10.48 -16.93 15.35
N ASP A 116 -9.42 -17.19 14.58
CA ASP A 116 -8.04 -17.05 15.02
C ASP A 116 -7.59 -15.59 14.93
N VAL A 117 -8.15 -14.73 15.79
CA VAL A 117 -7.96 -13.27 15.74
C VAL A 117 -6.97 -12.74 16.77
N ASP A 118 -6.52 -13.59 17.70
CA ASP A 118 -5.47 -13.24 18.66
C ASP A 118 -4.10 -13.75 18.20
N LEU A 119 -3.38 -12.90 17.47
CA LEU A 119 -2.04 -13.23 16.97
C LEU A 119 -0.94 -13.01 18.03
N THR A 120 -1.27 -12.45 19.20
CA THR A 120 -0.26 -12.08 20.21
C THR A 120 0.41 -13.30 20.83
N ARG A 121 -0.23 -14.47 20.81
CA ARG A 121 0.30 -15.70 21.41
C ARG A 121 1.00 -16.62 20.41
N LYS A 122 1.00 -16.26 19.12
CA LYS A 122 1.59 -17.07 18.06
C LYS A 122 3.12 -17.05 18.11
N SER A 123 3.71 -18.19 17.78
CA SER A 123 5.15 -18.35 17.55
C SER A 123 5.62 -17.57 16.32
N ALA A 124 6.94 -17.40 16.18
CA ALA A 124 7.51 -16.75 15.01
C ALA A 124 7.14 -17.47 13.70
N ASP A 125 7.20 -18.80 13.67
CA ASP A 125 6.90 -19.59 12.47
C ASP A 125 5.42 -19.46 12.07
N GLU A 126 4.50 -19.47 13.03
CA GLU A 126 3.08 -19.23 12.78
C GLU A 126 2.84 -17.81 12.23
N LEU A 127 3.52 -16.80 12.77
CA LEU A 127 3.41 -15.43 12.27
C LEU A 127 4.01 -15.29 10.86
N ILE A 128 5.12 -15.97 10.56
CA ILE A 128 5.74 -15.99 9.23
C ILE A 128 4.80 -16.62 8.20
N ALA A 129 4.08 -17.68 8.57
CA ALA A 129 3.05 -18.27 7.70
C ALA A 129 1.91 -17.29 7.40
N LEU A 130 1.52 -16.46 8.37
CA LEU A 130 0.47 -15.45 8.20
C LEU A 130 0.83 -14.30 7.27
N LEU A 131 2.10 -14.14 6.87
CA LEU A 131 2.50 -13.14 5.88
C LEU A 131 1.90 -13.39 4.48
N ALA A 132 1.47 -14.63 4.21
CA ALA A 132 0.74 -15.00 2.99
C ALA A 132 -0.78 -15.10 3.20
N HIS A 133 -1.31 -14.76 4.38
CA HIS A 133 -2.72 -14.92 4.70
C HIS A 133 -3.61 -14.06 3.77
N PRO A 134 -4.78 -14.55 3.29
CA PRO A 134 -5.65 -13.78 2.39
C PRO A 134 -6.20 -12.48 3.03
N ASN A 135 -6.50 -12.52 4.33
CA ASN A 135 -6.90 -11.33 5.09
C ASN A 135 -5.72 -10.36 5.32
N LYS A 136 -5.85 -9.12 4.80
CA LYS A 136 -4.89 -8.02 5.02
C LYS A 136 -4.56 -7.79 6.49
N TRP A 137 -5.55 -7.84 7.38
CA TRP A 137 -5.32 -7.57 8.81
C TRP A 137 -4.31 -8.55 9.42
N HIS A 138 -4.42 -9.83 9.05
CA HIS A 138 -3.51 -10.88 9.52
C HIS A 138 -2.09 -10.65 9.01
N ARG A 139 -1.93 -10.40 7.70
CA ARG A 139 -0.60 -10.12 7.11
C ARG A 139 0.09 -8.93 7.78
N GLN A 140 -0.63 -7.82 7.93
CA GLN A 140 -0.07 -6.58 8.49
C GLN A 140 0.23 -6.73 9.98
N THR A 141 -0.65 -7.38 10.74
CA THR A 141 -0.44 -7.61 12.17
C THR A 141 0.72 -8.58 12.41
N ALA A 142 0.83 -9.64 11.61
CA ALA A 142 1.95 -10.57 11.67
C ALA A 142 3.29 -9.87 11.37
N ALA A 143 3.36 -9.08 10.30
CA ALA A 143 4.57 -8.32 9.96
C ALA A 143 5.00 -7.38 11.09
N ARG A 144 4.04 -6.67 11.72
CA ARG A 144 4.30 -5.79 12.86
C ARG A 144 4.81 -6.56 14.09
N LEU A 145 4.17 -7.69 14.43
CA LEU A 145 4.56 -8.51 15.58
C LEU A 145 5.94 -9.14 15.38
N LEU A 146 6.28 -9.59 14.16
CA LEU A 146 7.60 -10.10 13.82
C LEU A 146 8.68 -9.02 13.94
N GLY A 147 8.40 -7.79 13.51
CA GLY A 147 9.29 -6.65 13.72
C GLY A 147 9.52 -6.35 15.20
N TRP A 148 8.45 -6.30 16.00
CA TRP A 148 8.53 -6.05 17.46
C TRP A 148 9.22 -7.15 18.26
N ARG A 149 9.14 -8.40 17.80
CA ARG A 149 9.71 -9.58 18.46
C ARG A 149 10.94 -10.10 17.73
N SER A 150 11.60 -9.24 16.97
CA SER A 150 12.71 -9.64 16.12
C SER A 150 13.84 -10.26 16.94
N THR A 151 14.31 -11.42 16.48
CA THR A 151 15.54 -12.07 16.92
C THR A 151 16.38 -12.41 15.68
N PRO A 152 17.68 -12.73 15.83
CA PRO A 152 18.50 -13.17 14.70
C PRO A 152 17.89 -14.36 13.94
N GLU A 153 17.23 -15.27 14.63
CA GLU A 153 16.54 -16.43 14.05
C GLU A 153 15.33 -15.99 13.22
N VAL A 154 14.53 -15.04 13.72
CA VAL A 154 13.39 -14.47 12.98
C VAL A 154 13.87 -13.78 11.70
N VAL A 155 14.94 -12.98 11.79
CA VAL A 155 15.55 -12.32 10.62
C VAL A 155 16.04 -13.35 9.60
N ALA A 156 16.69 -14.43 10.05
CA ALA A 156 17.16 -15.49 9.17
C ALA A 156 15.99 -16.21 8.47
N SER A 157 14.91 -16.55 9.19
CA SER A 157 13.71 -17.18 8.63
C SER A 157 12.99 -16.26 7.63
N LEU A 158 12.85 -14.97 7.94
CA LEU A 158 12.27 -13.97 7.04
C LEU A 158 13.09 -13.79 5.77
N ARG A 159 14.43 -13.78 5.89
CA ARG A 159 15.31 -13.72 4.72
C ARG A 159 15.13 -14.96 3.84
N THR A 160 15.08 -16.15 4.42
CA THR A 160 14.80 -17.39 3.68
C THR A 160 13.46 -17.31 2.95
N GLN A 161 12.41 -16.83 3.61
CA GLN A 161 11.09 -16.67 2.98
C GLN A 161 11.12 -15.65 1.84
N LEU A 162 11.80 -14.51 2.00
CA LEU A 162 11.92 -13.47 0.98
C LEU A 162 12.63 -13.95 -0.28
N LEU A 163 13.61 -14.86 -0.15
CA LEU A 163 14.36 -15.40 -1.29
C LEU A 163 13.57 -16.44 -2.09
N SER A 164 12.41 -16.88 -1.60
CA SER A 164 11.52 -17.77 -2.35
C SER A 164 10.86 -17.02 -3.52
N PRO A 165 10.77 -17.59 -4.73
CA PRO A 165 10.10 -16.96 -5.88
C PRO A 165 8.64 -16.55 -5.61
N SER A 166 7.96 -17.24 -4.69
CA SER A 166 6.57 -16.97 -4.30
C SER A 166 6.46 -16.16 -3.00
N ALA A 167 7.53 -15.47 -2.59
CA ALA A 167 7.53 -14.68 -1.37
C ALA A 167 6.38 -13.66 -1.36
N PRO A 168 5.56 -13.61 -0.29
CA PRO A 168 4.61 -12.53 -0.15
C PRO A 168 5.37 -11.22 0.10
N LEU A 169 4.88 -10.12 -0.46
CA LEU A 169 5.46 -8.79 -0.21
C LEU A 169 5.57 -8.46 1.28
N ALA A 170 4.64 -8.98 2.10
CA ALA A 170 4.68 -8.79 3.55
C ALA A 170 5.95 -9.39 4.21
N ALA A 171 6.63 -10.36 3.59
CA ALA A 171 7.92 -10.86 4.05
C ALA A 171 9.02 -9.79 3.97
N LEU A 172 9.07 -9.02 2.87
CA LEU A 172 9.99 -7.88 2.76
C LEU A 172 9.71 -6.84 3.84
N TRP A 173 8.44 -6.50 4.08
CA TRP A 173 8.07 -5.52 5.11
C TRP A 173 8.36 -6.00 6.52
N ALA A 174 8.11 -7.28 6.81
CA ALA A 174 8.45 -7.88 8.09
C ALA A 174 9.98 -7.87 8.31
N LEU A 175 10.74 -8.28 7.29
CA LEU A 175 12.21 -8.30 7.33
C LEU A 175 12.78 -6.89 7.52
N HIS A 176 12.24 -5.89 6.83
CA HIS A 176 12.65 -4.50 7.00
C HIS A 176 12.37 -3.98 8.42
N GLN A 177 11.16 -4.22 8.95
CA GLN A 177 10.83 -3.84 10.33
C GLN A 177 11.69 -4.56 11.37
N ALA A 178 12.11 -5.79 11.07
CA ALA A 178 13.01 -6.59 11.90
C ALA A 178 14.48 -6.14 11.81
N GLY A 179 14.82 -5.13 10.98
CA GLY A 179 16.17 -4.62 10.76
C GLY A 179 17.02 -5.46 9.79
N GLY A 180 16.41 -6.42 9.10
CA GLY A 180 17.11 -7.41 8.26
C GLY A 180 17.32 -7.03 6.79
N LEU A 181 16.92 -5.82 6.36
CA LEU A 181 17.20 -5.32 5.01
C LEU A 181 18.62 -4.75 4.91
N ASP A 182 19.61 -5.62 5.05
CA ASP A 182 21.03 -5.32 4.81
C ASP A 182 21.36 -5.25 3.30
N GLU A 183 22.61 -4.95 2.95
CA GLU A 183 23.04 -4.85 1.55
C GLU A 183 22.88 -6.17 0.79
N ALA A 184 23.30 -7.29 1.36
CA ALA A 184 23.17 -8.62 0.74
C ALA A 184 21.70 -8.96 0.42
N THR A 185 20.81 -8.66 1.36
CA THR A 185 19.37 -8.84 1.18
C THR A 185 18.81 -7.89 0.12
N ALA A 186 19.27 -6.63 0.11
CA ALA A 186 18.85 -5.65 -0.90
C ALA A 186 19.27 -6.06 -2.32
N HIS A 187 20.49 -6.57 -2.51
CA HIS A 187 20.97 -7.10 -3.79
C HIS A 187 20.06 -8.22 -4.33
N ALA A 188 19.65 -9.14 -3.46
CA ALA A 188 18.75 -10.22 -3.85
C ALA A 188 17.33 -9.71 -4.13
N ALA A 189 16.82 -8.79 -3.29
CA ALA A 189 15.45 -8.29 -3.41
C ALA A 189 15.24 -7.40 -4.65
N LEU A 190 16.26 -6.64 -5.08
CA LEU A 190 16.23 -5.89 -6.34
C LEU A 190 16.10 -6.78 -7.59
N ARG A 191 16.54 -8.04 -7.51
CA ARG A 191 16.46 -9.03 -8.60
C ARG A 191 15.33 -10.05 -8.41
N HIS A 192 14.46 -9.84 -7.42
CA HIS A 192 13.42 -10.80 -7.07
C HIS A 192 12.40 -10.94 -8.22
N PRO A 193 11.86 -12.14 -8.52
CA PRO A 193 10.90 -12.35 -9.62
C PRO A 193 9.61 -11.50 -9.50
N SER A 194 9.11 -11.32 -8.28
CA SER A 194 7.93 -10.48 -8.00
C SER A 194 8.23 -8.99 -8.19
N PRO A 195 7.53 -8.27 -9.10
CA PRO A 195 7.73 -6.85 -9.30
C PRO A 195 7.40 -6.03 -8.05
N SER A 196 6.40 -6.44 -7.25
CA SER A 196 6.05 -5.72 -6.02
C SER A 196 7.18 -5.76 -4.98
N ILE A 197 7.99 -6.83 -4.94
CA ILE A 197 9.17 -6.88 -4.06
C ILE A 197 10.26 -5.94 -4.58
N ARG A 198 10.51 -5.90 -5.89
CA ARG A 198 11.46 -4.95 -6.50
C ARG A 198 11.04 -3.49 -6.25
N GLU A 199 9.77 -3.17 -6.52
CA GLU A 199 9.16 -1.85 -6.27
C GLU A 199 9.40 -1.40 -4.82
N TRP A 200 9.03 -2.22 -3.85
CA TRP A 200 9.21 -1.87 -2.44
C TRP A 200 10.65 -1.86 -1.98
N THR A 201 11.52 -2.69 -2.56
CA THR A 201 12.96 -2.64 -2.28
C THR A 201 13.52 -1.28 -2.70
N VAL A 202 13.21 -0.82 -3.91
CA VAL A 202 13.59 0.52 -4.40
C VAL A 202 13.02 1.63 -3.53
N ARG A 203 11.76 1.51 -3.06
CA ARG A 203 11.14 2.49 -2.16
C ARG A 203 11.89 2.61 -0.83
N LEU A 204 12.25 1.48 -0.22
CA LEU A 204 12.94 1.42 1.06
C LEU A 204 14.42 1.84 0.95
N LEU A 205 15.08 1.49 -0.15
CA LEU A 205 16.44 1.96 -0.43
C LEU A 205 16.49 3.47 -0.65
N GLY A 206 15.49 4.04 -1.31
CA GLY A 206 15.36 5.50 -1.47
C GLY A 206 15.23 6.27 -0.16
N ASP A 207 14.80 5.62 0.94
CA ASP A 207 14.78 6.25 2.27
C ASP A 207 16.19 6.51 2.84
N ARG A 208 17.22 5.80 2.35
CA ARG A 208 18.63 5.96 2.78
C ARG A 208 19.29 7.23 2.27
N ARG A 209 18.72 7.88 1.23
CA ARG A 209 19.23 9.08 0.55
C ARG A 209 20.59 8.96 -0.15
N GLU A 210 21.36 7.94 0.15
CA GLU A 210 22.58 7.59 -0.55
C GLU A 210 22.74 6.07 -0.51
N LEU A 211 23.06 5.49 -1.66
CA LEU A 211 23.30 4.06 -1.77
C LEU A 211 24.81 3.80 -1.85
N PRO A 212 25.30 2.66 -1.30
CA PRO A 212 26.62 2.15 -1.60
C PRO A 212 26.79 2.00 -3.13
N THR A 213 28.01 2.26 -3.63
CA THR A 213 28.30 2.28 -5.07
C THR A 213 27.78 1.05 -5.81
N GLN A 214 28.04 -0.15 -5.28
CA GLN A 214 27.60 -1.39 -5.90
C GLN A 214 26.06 -1.46 -6.01
N LEU A 215 25.34 -1.07 -4.95
CA LEU A 215 23.89 -1.11 -4.94
C LEU A 215 23.28 -0.04 -5.86
N ALA A 216 23.92 1.12 -5.97
CA ALA A 216 23.52 2.16 -6.92
C ALA A 216 23.66 1.68 -8.38
N THR A 217 24.81 1.07 -8.72
CA THR A 217 25.05 0.48 -10.05
C THR A 217 24.05 -0.62 -10.36
N GLU A 218 23.78 -1.53 -9.41
CA GLU A 218 22.80 -2.59 -9.63
C GLU A 218 21.37 -2.05 -9.81
N MET A 219 21.00 -0.99 -9.09
CA MET A 219 19.69 -0.35 -9.27
C MET A 219 19.59 0.31 -10.66
N GLU A 220 20.67 0.92 -11.14
CA GLU A 220 20.77 1.47 -12.50
C GLU A 220 20.65 0.37 -13.57
N ASP A 221 21.41 -0.71 -13.43
CA ASP A 221 21.37 -1.85 -14.35
C ASP A 221 19.97 -2.48 -14.40
N GLN A 222 19.35 -2.68 -13.23
CA GLN A 222 17.97 -3.17 -13.15
C GLN A 222 17.00 -2.18 -13.81
N ALA A 223 17.17 -0.87 -13.63
CA ALA A 223 16.31 0.15 -14.24
C ALA A 223 16.33 0.07 -15.78
N ARG A 224 17.45 -0.28 -16.40
CA ARG A 224 17.56 -0.42 -17.87
C ARG A 224 16.71 -1.57 -18.43
N VAL A 225 16.50 -2.63 -17.65
CA VAL A 225 15.84 -3.87 -18.11
C VAL A 225 14.54 -4.17 -17.39
N GLU A 226 14.10 -3.30 -16.46
CA GLU A 226 12.93 -3.52 -15.64
C GLU A 226 11.65 -3.59 -16.49
N PRO A 227 10.94 -4.73 -16.53
CA PRO A 227 9.75 -4.87 -17.37
C PRO A 227 8.51 -4.17 -16.78
N ASP A 228 8.41 -4.03 -15.45
CA ASP A 228 7.22 -3.52 -14.79
C ASP A 228 7.26 -1.98 -14.64
N VAL A 229 6.28 -1.31 -15.27
CA VAL A 229 6.17 0.15 -15.29
C VAL A 229 6.01 0.77 -13.90
N ARG A 230 5.41 0.05 -12.93
CA ARG A 230 5.30 0.54 -11.55
C ARG A 230 6.63 0.52 -10.84
N VAL A 231 7.47 -0.49 -11.11
CA VAL A 231 8.84 -0.53 -10.56
C VAL A 231 9.66 0.62 -11.14
N ARG A 232 9.57 0.86 -12.46
CA ARG A 232 10.22 2.00 -13.13
C ARG A 232 9.78 3.35 -12.54
N ALA A 233 8.47 3.55 -12.34
CA ALA A 233 7.95 4.74 -11.69
C ALA A 233 8.44 4.90 -10.25
N GLN A 234 8.53 3.81 -9.47
CA GLN A 234 9.08 3.85 -8.13
C GLN A 234 10.58 4.15 -8.12
N MET A 235 11.35 3.69 -9.12
CA MET A 235 12.75 4.09 -9.33
C MET A 235 12.87 5.59 -9.59
N ALA A 236 12.04 6.16 -10.48
CA ALA A 236 12.00 7.60 -10.73
C ALA A 236 11.63 8.39 -9.45
N ALA A 237 10.65 7.92 -8.69
CA ALA A 237 10.25 8.56 -7.44
C ALA A 237 11.35 8.51 -6.37
N SER A 238 12.07 7.37 -6.25
CA SER A 238 13.19 7.23 -5.31
C SER A 238 14.42 8.01 -5.75
N ALA A 239 14.67 8.16 -7.07
CA ALA A 239 15.81 8.89 -7.61
C ALA A 239 15.89 10.33 -7.09
N ARG A 240 14.74 10.99 -6.89
CA ARG A 240 14.68 12.36 -6.33
C ARG A 240 15.22 12.47 -4.90
N ARG A 241 15.32 11.35 -4.19
CA ARG A 241 15.77 11.30 -2.80
C ARG A 241 17.24 10.93 -2.66
N LEU A 242 17.84 10.41 -3.73
CA LEU A 242 19.24 10.00 -3.77
C LEU A 242 20.15 11.21 -4.05
N THR A 243 21.46 10.99 -4.02
CA THR A 243 22.43 12.00 -4.47
C THR A 243 22.19 12.36 -5.94
N VAL A 244 22.55 13.57 -6.35
CA VAL A 244 22.33 14.07 -7.73
C VAL A 244 22.89 13.09 -8.76
N THR A 245 24.11 12.60 -8.57
CA THR A 245 24.75 11.63 -9.46
C THR A 245 23.94 10.33 -9.57
N GLN A 246 23.49 9.76 -8.45
CA GLN A 246 22.72 8.51 -8.44
C GLN A 246 21.32 8.72 -9.05
N GLY A 247 20.67 9.84 -8.72
CA GLY A 247 19.36 10.19 -9.26
C GLY A 247 19.37 10.39 -10.77
N LEU A 248 20.35 11.15 -11.30
CA LEU A 248 20.49 11.38 -12.73
C LEU A 248 20.85 10.10 -13.50
N ALA A 249 21.69 9.24 -12.93
CA ALA A 249 22.01 7.93 -13.52
C ALA A 249 20.75 7.06 -13.68
N LEU A 250 19.89 7.01 -12.65
CA LEU A 250 18.61 6.30 -12.73
C LEU A 250 17.68 6.90 -13.78
N VAL A 251 17.52 8.22 -13.81
CA VAL A 251 16.67 8.90 -14.81
C VAL A 251 17.15 8.59 -16.24
N LYS A 252 18.47 8.63 -16.46
CA LYS A 252 19.07 8.27 -17.75
C LYS A 252 18.76 6.83 -18.14
N ALA A 253 18.83 5.88 -17.21
CA ALA A 253 18.46 4.49 -17.45
C ALA A 253 16.96 4.34 -17.74
N LEU A 254 16.09 5.09 -17.06
CA LEU A 254 14.64 5.02 -17.27
C LEU A 254 14.23 5.59 -18.63
N PHE A 255 14.92 6.60 -19.15
CA PHE A 255 14.65 7.14 -20.50
C PHE A 255 14.95 6.17 -21.65
N SER A 256 15.62 5.04 -21.42
CA SER A 256 15.75 4.02 -22.47
C SER A 256 14.46 3.23 -22.72
N HIS A 257 13.43 3.39 -21.87
CA HIS A 257 12.13 2.72 -22.04
C HIS A 257 11.17 3.56 -22.89
N GLU A 258 11.26 3.43 -24.22
CA GLU A 258 10.35 4.15 -25.14
C GLU A 258 8.85 3.86 -24.88
N VAL A 259 8.55 2.67 -24.33
CA VAL A 259 7.19 2.28 -23.94
C VAL A 259 6.57 3.21 -22.89
N ASP A 260 7.38 3.92 -22.12
CA ASP A 260 6.92 4.86 -21.08
C ASP A 260 6.55 6.24 -21.61
N ALA A 261 6.78 6.52 -22.90
CA ALA A 261 6.46 7.83 -23.49
C ALA A 261 4.98 8.23 -23.34
N GLY A 262 4.08 7.23 -23.30
CA GLY A 262 2.65 7.43 -23.07
C GLY A 262 2.19 7.22 -21.62
N ASP A 263 3.10 6.90 -20.70
CA ASP A 263 2.77 6.69 -19.29
C ASP A 263 2.42 8.02 -18.61
N PRO A 264 1.34 8.10 -17.81
CA PRO A 264 0.90 9.34 -17.20
C PRO A 264 1.81 9.85 -16.06
N CYS A 265 2.75 9.05 -15.55
CA CYS A 265 3.52 9.37 -14.35
C CYS A 265 5.03 9.33 -14.57
N VAL A 266 5.56 8.33 -15.28
CA VAL A 266 7.02 8.08 -15.37
C VAL A 266 7.77 9.31 -15.88
N GLY A 267 7.32 9.90 -17.00
CA GLY A 267 7.97 11.10 -17.57
C GLY A 267 8.01 12.29 -16.61
N LEU A 268 6.91 12.55 -15.90
CA LEU A 268 6.82 13.64 -14.93
C LEU A 268 7.70 13.39 -13.69
N LEU A 269 7.75 12.13 -13.22
CA LEU A 269 8.63 11.75 -12.11
C LEU A 269 10.11 11.94 -12.47
N CYS A 270 10.52 11.54 -13.67
CA CYS A 270 11.86 11.80 -14.18
C CYS A 270 12.16 13.30 -14.30
N TRP A 271 11.20 14.08 -14.79
CA TRP A 271 11.33 15.54 -14.87
C TRP A 271 11.60 16.18 -13.50
N TRP A 272 10.89 15.79 -12.44
CA TRP A 272 11.10 16.35 -11.09
C TRP A 272 12.48 16.05 -10.51
N VAL A 273 13.15 14.99 -10.96
CA VAL A 273 14.54 14.70 -10.59
C VAL A 273 15.50 15.64 -11.34
N LEU A 274 15.30 15.81 -12.64
CA LEU A 274 16.10 16.73 -13.46
C LEU A 274 15.98 18.18 -12.96
N GLU A 275 14.74 18.66 -12.77
CA GLU A 275 14.45 20.00 -12.27
C GLU A 275 15.17 20.27 -10.93
N ALA A 276 15.09 19.34 -9.97
CA ALA A 276 15.76 19.47 -8.69
C ALA A 276 17.29 19.49 -8.81
N SER A 277 17.84 18.76 -9.78
CA SER A 277 19.29 18.70 -10.03
C SER A 277 19.81 20.00 -10.64
N LEU A 278 19.07 20.61 -11.58
CA LEU A 278 19.44 21.90 -12.21
C LEU A 278 19.57 23.07 -11.22
N LEU A 279 18.80 23.03 -10.13
CA LEU A 279 18.86 24.05 -9.07
C LEU A 279 20.09 23.92 -8.17
N THR A 280 20.74 22.76 -8.15
CA THR A 280 21.81 22.43 -7.20
C THR A 280 23.16 22.18 -7.84
N GLN A 281 23.20 21.66 -9.08
CA GLN A 281 24.42 21.39 -9.84
C GLN A 281 24.18 21.62 -11.33
N ARG A 282 24.50 22.82 -11.84
CA ARG A 282 24.24 23.20 -13.25
C ARG A 282 25.08 22.45 -14.29
N ASP A 283 26.23 21.91 -13.87
CA ASP A 283 27.22 21.25 -14.75
C ASP A 283 27.16 19.71 -14.68
N ALA A 284 26.23 19.15 -13.90
CA ALA A 284 26.00 17.70 -13.76
C ALA A 284 24.97 17.19 -14.77
#